data_AF-A0A0F9EWB9-F1
#
_entry.id   AF-A0A0F9EWB9-F1
#
_cell.length_a   1.000
_cell.length_b   1.000
_cell.length_c   1.000
_cell.angle_alpha   90.00
_cell.angle_beta   90.00
_cell.angle_gamma   90.00
#
_symmetry.space_group_name_H-M   'P 1'
#
loop_
_entity.id
_entity.type
_entity.pdbx_description
1 polymer ?
#
loop_
_entity_poly.entity_id
_entity_poly.type
_entity_poly.pdbx_seq_one_letter_code
_entity_poly.pdbx_strand_id
1 'polypeptide(L)' 'MKRADVPEDEVIAACRAFHAGCGETPDVALAARYPAKVVLAKMKQLEEQGKLDYGVSLRTAWPTADEAD' A
#
# COMPACT_ATOMS: atom_id res chain seq x y z
N MET A 1 -23.35 1.73 3.04
CA MET A 1 -22.23 0.76 3.14
C MET A 1 -21.12 1.44 3.92
N LYS A 2 -20.68 0.86 5.05
CA LYS A 2 -19.54 1.40 5.82
C LYS A 2 -18.33 1.39 4.88
N ARG A 3 -17.80 2.57 4.53
CA ARG A 3 -16.50 2.69 3.88
C ARG A 3 -15.50 2.02 4.82
N ALA A 4 -15.08 0.80 4.49
CA ALA A 4 -13.91 0.21 5.12
C ALA A 4 -12.73 1.00 4.55
N ASP A 5 -12.41 2.12 5.19
CA ASP A 5 -11.21 2.86 4.89
C ASP A 5 -10.04 1.97 5.31
N VAL A 6 -9.19 1.60 4.35
CA VAL A 6 -7.97 0.87 4.65
C VAL A 6 -7.04 1.87 5.34
N PRO A 7 -6.57 1.60 6.57
CA PRO A 7 -5.66 2.50 7.26
C PRO A 7 -4.35 2.62 6.46
N GLU A 8 -3.83 3.84 6.40
CA GLU A 8 -2.62 4.18 5.66
C GLU A 8 -1.40 3.37 6.15
N ASP A 9 -1.19 3.33 7.47
CA ASP A 9 -0.12 2.54 8.10
C ASP A 9 -0.10 1.06 7.67
N GLU A 10 -1.26 0.41 7.51
CA GLU A 10 -1.29 -0.99 7.08
C GLU A 10 -0.85 -1.14 5.62
N VAL A 11 -1.17 -0.17 4.76
CA VAL A 11 -0.71 -0.17 3.36
C VAL A 11 0.78 0.08 3.29
N ILE A 12 1.30 1.07 4.03
CA ILE A 12 2.73 1.38 4.07
C ILE A 12 3.52 0.21 4.65
N ALA A 13 3.06 -0.39 5.75
CA ALA A 13 3.70 -1.56 6.35
C ALA A 13 3.73 -2.75 5.38
N ALA A 14 2.65 -2.98 4.63
CA ALA A 14 2.61 -4.03 3.60
C ALA A 14 3.58 -3.74 2.45
N CYS A 15 3.69 -2.49 1.99
CA CYS A 15 4.70 -2.08 1.02
C CYS A 15 6.12 -2.32 1.54
N ARG A 16 6.42 -1.90 2.79
CA ARG A 16 7.72 -2.13 3.44
C ARG A 16 8.04 -3.63 3.53
N ALA A 17 7.09 -4.46 3.94
CA ALA A 17 7.27 -5.91 4.06
C ALA A 17 7.54 -6.60 2.72
N PHE A 18 6.86 -6.17 1.65
CA PHE A 18 7.13 -6.65 0.28
C PHE A 18 8.56 -6.32 -0.16
N HIS A 19 9.00 -5.08 0.03
CA HIS A 19 10.34 -4.63 -0.37
C HIS A 19 11.48 -5.16 0.52
N ALA A 20 11.19 -5.50 1.77
CA ALA A 20 12.10 -6.25 2.63
C ALA A 20 12.30 -7.72 2.18
N GLY A 21 11.58 -8.17 1.15
CA GLY A 21 11.61 -9.54 0.65
C GLY A 21 10.84 -10.52 1.54
N CYS A 22 10.01 -10.02 2.46
CA CYS A 22 9.33 -10.81 3.48
C CYS A 22 7.86 -11.09 3.17
N GLY A 23 7.34 -10.74 1.99
CA GLY A 23 5.91 -10.88 1.73
C GLY A 23 5.45 -10.73 0.29
N GLU A 24 4.13 -10.79 0.14
CA GLU A 24 3.40 -10.61 -1.13
C GLU A 24 3.08 -9.12 -1.37
N THR A 25 2.57 -8.77 -2.54
CA THR A 25 2.16 -7.39 -2.84
C THR A 25 1.07 -6.93 -1.87
N PRO A 26 0.96 -5.60 -1.59
CA PRO A 26 0.04 -5.07 -0.59
C PRO A 26 -1.42 -5.48 -0.83
N ASP A 27 -1.84 -5.57 -2.11
CA ASP A 27 -3.19 -5.98 -2.47
C ASP A 27 -3.49 -7.45 -2.15
N VAL A 28 -2.46 -8.30 -2.07
CA VAL A 28 -2.56 -9.71 -1.69
C VAL A 28 -2.41 -9.88 -0.17
N ALA A 29 -1.41 -9.24 0.44
CA ALA A 29 -1.16 -9.30 1.88
C ALA A 29 -2.38 -8.82 2.70
N LEU A 30 -3.07 -7.79 2.20
CA LEU A 30 -4.25 -7.22 2.83
C LEU A 30 -5.58 -7.85 2.35
N ALA A 31 -5.54 -8.77 1.39
CA ALA A 31 -6.74 -9.37 0.77
C ALA A 31 -7.64 -10.11 1.77
N ALA A 32 -7.06 -10.64 2.85
CA ALA A 32 -7.79 -11.32 3.92
C ALA A 32 -8.71 -10.38 4.72
N ARG A 33 -8.41 -9.07 4.72
CA ARG A 33 -9.11 -8.06 5.53
C ARG A 33 -9.85 -7.05 4.67
N TYR A 34 -9.35 -6.76 3.47
CA TYR A 34 -9.91 -5.75 2.59
C TYR A 34 -9.95 -6.23 1.14
N PRO A 35 -10.93 -5.77 0.34
CA PRO A 35 -10.93 -6.08 -1.08
C PRO A 35 -9.71 -5.46 -1.77
N ALA A 36 -9.02 -6.23 -2.62
CA ALA A 36 -7.83 -5.76 -3.35
C ALA A 36 -8.05 -4.41 -4.08
N LYS A 37 -9.24 -4.18 -4.64
CA LYS A 37 -9.60 -2.91 -5.30
C LYS A 37 -9.57 -1.70 -4.34
N VAL A 38 -9.94 -1.89 -3.07
CA VAL A 38 -9.92 -0.82 -2.06
C VAL A 38 -8.49 -0.54 -1.64
N VAL A 39 -7.67 -1.57 -1.48
CA VAL A 39 -6.22 -1.42 -1.19
C VAL A 39 -5.54 -0.64 -2.30
N LEU A 40 -5.75 -1.03 -3.57
CA LEU A 40 -5.17 -0.32 -4.71
C LEU A 40 -5.67 1.13 -4.82
N ALA A 41 -6.95 1.39 -4.52
CA ALA A 41 -7.48 2.74 -4.47
C ALA A 41 -6.79 3.58 -3.39
N LYS A 42 -6.52 3.00 -2.21
CA LYS A 42 -5.79 3.67 -1.14
C LYS A 42 -4.34 3.93 -1.54
N MET A 43 -3.66 2.94 -2.13
CA MET A 43 -2.30 3.12 -2.65
C MET A 43 -2.21 4.25 -3.66
N LYS A 44 -3.20 4.38 -4.55
CA LYS A 44 -3.25 5.49 -5.52
C LYS A 44 -3.40 6.83 -4.80
N GLN A 45 -4.27 6.90 -3.80
CA GLN A 45 -4.43 8.11 -3.00
C GLN A 45 -3.13 8.52 -2.28
N LEU A 46 -2.33 7.55 -1.80
CA LEU A 46 -1.05 7.81 -1.16
C LEU A 46 0.03 8.23 -2.15
N GLU A 47 0.00 7.71 -3.37
CA GLU A 47 0.85 8.15 -4.47
C GLU A 47 0.55 9.60 -4.87
N GLU A 48 -0.73 9.95 -5.02
CA GLU A 48 -1.16 11.34 -5.28
C GLU A 48 -0.78 12.31 -4.15
N GLN A 49 -0.56 11.80 -2.94
CA GLN A 49 -0.06 12.56 -1.78
C GLN A 49 1.47 12.63 -1.69
N GLY A 50 2.20 11.92 -2.57
CA GLY A 50 3.66 11.84 -2.53
C GLY A 50 4.21 10.93 -1.41
N LYS A 51 3.37 10.10 -0.81
CA LYS A 51 3.76 9.11 0.23
C LYS A 51 4.20 7.78 -0.34
N LEU A 52 3.75 7.46 -1.56
CA LEU A 52 4.20 6.30 -2.32
C LEU A 52 4.80 6.74 -3.65
N ASP A 53 5.91 6.11 -4.03
CA ASP A 53 6.50 6.21 -5.36
C ASP A 53 6.17 4.93 -6.14
N TYR A 54 5.43 5.07 -7.25
CA TYR A 54 4.94 3.90 -7.97
C TYR A 54 5.99 3.23 -8.87
N GLY A 55 7.19 3.78 -9.03
CA GLY A 55 8.32 3.23 -9.80
C GLY A 55 7.95 2.71 -11.19
N VAL A 56 7.44 1.47 -11.26
CA VAL A 56 6.95 0.78 -12.47
C VAL A 56 5.47 0.38 -12.37
N SER A 57 4.95 0.11 -11.18
CA SER A 57 3.57 -0.31 -10.93
C SER A 57 3.11 0.04 -9.52
N LEU A 58 1.86 0.44 -9.39
CA LEU A 58 1.24 0.74 -8.10
C LEU A 58 1.33 -0.43 -7.11
N ARG A 59 1.32 -1.68 -7.59
CA ARG A 59 1.45 -2.89 -6.74
C ARG A 59 2.82 -3.06 -6.11
N THR A 60 3.83 -2.46 -6.71
CA THR A 60 5.23 -2.53 -6.28
C THR A 60 5.72 -1.17 -5.81
N ALA A 61 4.81 -0.28 -5.44
CA ALA A 61 5.13 1.06 -5.00
C ALA A 61 6.00 1.04 -3.73
N TRP A 62 6.95 1.95 -3.64
CA TRP A 62 7.79 2.15 -2.46
C TRP A 62 7.22 3.28 -1.59
N PRO A 63 7.25 3.16 -0.26
CA PRO A 63 7.09 4.34 0.58
C PRO A 63 8.21 5.34 0.31
N THR A 64 7.87 6.62 0.23
CA THR A 64 8.87 7.68 0.06
C THR A 64 9.69 7.86 1.32
N ALA A 65 10.86 8.51 1.22
CA ALA A 65 11.84 8.60 2.31
C ALA A 65 11.31 9.29 3.59
N ASP A 66 10.26 10.11 3.48
CA ASP A 66 9.56 10.73 4.62
C ASP A 66 8.78 9.69 5.46
N GLU A 67 8.32 8.63 4.80
CA GLU A 67 7.58 7.49 5.37
C GLU A 67 8.50 6.26 5.52
N ALA A 68 9.82 6.45 5.62
CA ALA A 68 10.82 5.39 5.81
C ALA A 68 11.48 5.40 7.21
N ASP A 69 11.18 6.40 8.04
CA ASP A 69 11.62 6.52 9.44
C ASP A 69 10.75 5.65 10.39
#